data_AF-A0A851UP54-F1
#
_entry.id   AF-A0A851UP54-F1
#
_cell.length_a   1.000
_cell.length_b   1.000
_cell.length_c   1.000
_cell.angle_alpha   90.00
_cell.angle_beta   90.00
_cell.angle_gamma   90.00
#
_symmetry.space_group_name_H-M   'P 1'
#
loop_
_entity.id
_entity.type
_entity.pdbx_description
1 polymer ?
#
loop_
_entity_poly.entity_id
_entity_poly.type
_entity_poly.pdbx_seq_one_letter_code
_entity_poly.pdbx_strand_id
1 'polypeptide(L)'
;IVSLSKRTKDIHKKCPLHEEPYIMFSTEKKSMLCINCFRDMQGESRAHCIDIETAYMQGCQRLDQAVMAVKELQTSTREAIVLLKAMIEEVRNSASEEEAAINSLFSRMQEQLSERKKTLLKAVQSQHEEKEKAFKEQLAHLASLLPTLQVHLVTCSAFLSSANKAEFLDLGYQLMERLQRIVKLPHRLRPAQTSKINSEYRAEFARCLEPLLMLSPRRSMVGSAGGIGPGITGTNMLPGGQCSKTLIVPSCPPASDKMSTGPMVKKPTMHRYISTKVLLAEGRETPFAEHCRNYENTYRMLQTEIQGLKDQVQELHRDLTKHHSLIKSEIMSEILQKSLQMDVQIAAHYSAVEMMRSVFEEVWEETYQRVANEQEIYEAQLHDLLQLRQENSCLSTITKQIAPYVRSIAKVKERLEPR
;
A
#
# COMPACT_ATOMS: atom_id res chain seq x y z
N ILE A 1 37.21 -38.54 -24.45
CA ILE A 1 36.68 -39.93 -24.42
C ILE A 1 37.70 -40.82 -25.09
N VAL A 2 38.35 -41.73 -24.36
CA VAL A 2 39.32 -42.67 -24.96
C VAL A 2 38.54 -43.71 -25.77
N SER A 3 38.82 -43.84 -27.06
CA SER A 3 38.19 -44.84 -27.92
C SER A 3 38.70 -46.22 -27.54
N LEU A 4 37.87 -47.02 -26.85
CA LEU A 4 38.21 -48.37 -26.36
C LEU A 4 38.23 -49.44 -27.47
N SER A 5 38.18 -49.04 -28.74
CA SER A 5 38.02 -49.91 -29.91
C SER A 5 39.25 -50.73 -30.30
N LYS A 6 40.37 -50.64 -29.56
CA LYS A 6 41.57 -51.46 -29.77
C LYS A 6 41.96 -52.23 -28.50
N ARG A 7 41.16 -53.24 -28.12
CA ARG A 7 41.64 -54.29 -27.21
C ARG A 7 42.27 -55.41 -28.05
N THR A 8 43.59 -55.44 -28.12
CA THR A 8 44.30 -56.64 -28.61
C THR A 8 44.23 -57.72 -27.54
N LYS A 9 43.72 -58.90 -27.90
CA LYS A 9 43.68 -60.12 -27.06
C LYS A 9 45.07 -60.77 -26.95
N ASP A 10 46.13 -60.00 -26.76
CA ASP A 10 47.45 -60.56 -26.45
C ASP A 10 47.54 -60.83 -24.96
N ILE A 11 47.52 -62.11 -24.61
CA ILE A 11 47.38 -62.61 -23.23
C ILE A 11 48.66 -62.36 -22.42
N HIS A 12 49.81 -62.14 -23.08
CA HIS A 12 51.09 -61.87 -22.42
C HIS A 12 51.92 -60.85 -23.19
N LYS A 13 51.79 -59.56 -22.86
CA LYS A 13 52.70 -58.54 -23.39
C LYS A 13 54.11 -58.75 -22.80
N LYS A 14 55.11 -58.78 -23.68
CA LYS A 14 56.53 -58.87 -23.33
C LYS A 14 57.16 -57.49 -23.31
N CYS A 15 58.20 -57.33 -22.50
CA CYS A 15 59.02 -56.14 -22.45
C CYS A 15 59.79 -55.98 -23.77
N PRO A 16 59.70 -54.84 -24.48
CA PRO A 16 60.40 -54.66 -25.74
C PRO A 16 61.93 -54.57 -25.60
N LEU A 17 62.44 -54.34 -24.39
CA LEU A 17 63.88 -54.23 -24.10
C LEU A 17 64.50 -55.58 -23.70
N HIS A 18 63.72 -56.44 -23.03
CA HIS A 18 64.25 -57.64 -22.38
C HIS A 18 63.57 -58.93 -22.87
N GLU A 19 62.54 -58.83 -23.71
CA GLU A 19 61.69 -59.94 -24.20
C GLU A 19 61.04 -60.83 -23.11
N GLU A 20 61.19 -60.46 -21.85
CA GLU A 20 60.58 -61.09 -20.67
C GLU A 20 59.12 -60.61 -20.46
N PRO A 21 58.24 -61.44 -19.87
CA PRO A 21 56.88 -61.03 -19.56
C PRO A 21 56.86 -59.92 -18.51
N TYR A 22 55.88 -59.02 -18.63
CA TYR A 22 55.59 -58.05 -17.58
C TYR A 22 55.00 -58.77 -16.36
N ILE A 23 55.60 -58.55 -15.19
CA ILE A 23 55.16 -59.17 -13.93
C ILE A 23 54.92 -58.15 -12.82
N MET A 24 55.38 -56.91 -13.00
CA MET A 24 55.22 -55.82 -12.03
C MET A 24 54.75 -54.53 -12.69
N PHE A 25 54.25 -53.60 -11.88
CA PHE A 25 53.77 -52.29 -12.30
C PHE A 25 54.34 -51.22 -11.37
N SER A 26 54.90 -50.16 -11.95
CA SER A 26 55.30 -48.96 -11.19
C SER A 26 54.10 -48.04 -11.05
N THR A 27 53.62 -47.81 -9.83
CA THR A 27 52.53 -46.86 -9.56
C THR A 27 52.94 -45.41 -9.76
N GLU A 28 54.22 -45.12 -9.60
CA GLU A 28 54.81 -43.79 -9.79
C GLU A 28 54.92 -43.44 -11.29
N LYS A 29 55.56 -44.31 -12.09
CA LYS A 29 55.77 -44.09 -13.53
C LYS A 29 54.59 -44.53 -14.40
N LYS A 30 53.60 -45.20 -13.80
CA LYS A 30 52.41 -45.76 -14.46
C LYS A 30 52.77 -46.68 -15.64
N SER A 31 53.80 -47.50 -15.47
CA SER A 31 54.35 -48.37 -16.51
C SER A 31 54.49 -49.82 -16.04
N MET A 32 54.35 -50.77 -16.97
CA MET A 32 54.60 -52.19 -16.72
C MET A 32 56.10 -52.49 -16.74
N LEU A 33 56.55 -53.41 -15.89
CA LEU A 33 57.96 -53.77 -15.71
C LEU A 33 58.11 -55.31 -15.75
N CYS A 34 59.10 -55.79 -16.50
CA CYS A 34 59.60 -57.17 -16.35
C CYS A 34 60.61 -57.23 -15.20
N ILE A 35 61.08 -58.43 -14.86
CA ILE A 35 62.03 -58.63 -13.75
C ILE A 35 63.33 -57.84 -13.94
N ASN A 36 63.83 -57.72 -15.18
CA ASN A 36 65.07 -57.02 -15.50
C ASN A 36 64.89 -55.49 -15.41
N CYS A 37 63.80 -54.94 -15.96
CA CYS A 37 63.46 -53.51 -15.80
C CYS A 37 63.33 -53.09 -14.33
N PHE A 38 62.82 -53.98 -13.45
CA PHE A 38 62.79 -53.71 -12.02
C PHE A 38 64.18 -53.77 -11.39
N ARG A 39 65.03 -54.71 -11.80
CA ARG A 39 66.42 -54.81 -11.32
C ARG A 39 67.24 -53.58 -11.67
N ASP A 40 67.03 -53.02 -12.85
CA ASP A 40 67.74 -51.84 -13.35
C ASP A 40 67.23 -50.51 -12.75
N MET A 41 66.11 -50.54 -12.00
CA MET A 41 65.58 -49.36 -11.33
C MET A 41 66.35 -49.03 -10.04
N GLN A 42 66.56 -47.73 -9.82
CA GLN A 42 67.15 -47.15 -8.61
C GLN A 42 66.33 -47.51 -7.36
N GLY A 43 67.02 -47.70 -6.23
CA GLY A 43 66.46 -48.29 -4.99
C GLY A 43 65.18 -47.64 -4.46
N GLU A 44 65.07 -46.32 -4.49
CA GLU A 44 63.91 -45.59 -3.97
C GLU A 44 62.64 -45.82 -4.81
N SER A 45 62.74 -45.79 -6.15
CA SER A 45 61.59 -46.01 -7.03
C SER A 45 61.05 -47.45 -6.98
N ARG A 46 61.82 -48.41 -6.44
CA ARG A 46 61.38 -49.82 -6.28
C ARG A 46 60.30 -49.96 -5.22
N ALA A 47 60.25 -49.04 -4.24
CA ALA A 47 59.20 -49.02 -3.21
C ALA A 47 57.80 -48.75 -3.79
N HIS A 48 57.73 -48.21 -5.01
CA HIS A 48 56.49 -47.92 -5.74
C HIS A 48 56.17 -48.98 -6.81
N CYS A 49 56.81 -50.15 -6.76
CA CYS A 49 56.52 -51.28 -7.63
C CYS A 49 55.70 -52.33 -6.88
N ILE A 50 54.62 -52.77 -7.51
CA ILE A 50 53.76 -53.85 -7.02
C ILE A 50 53.61 -54.91 -8.11
N ASP A 51 53.23 -56.12 -7.75
CA ASP A 51 52.95 -57.16 -8.74
C ASP A 51 51.76 -56.76 -9.62
N ILE A 52 51.76 -57.29 -10.85
CA ILE A 52 50.79 -56.89 -11.88
C ILE A 52 49.34 -57.23 -11.50
N GLU A 53 49.12 -58.30 -10.73
CA GLU A 53 47.79 -58.73 -10.31
C GLU A 53 47.24 -57.79 -9.24
N THR A 54 48.05 -57.43 -8.23
CA THR A 54 47.70 -56.43 -7.22
C THR A 54 47.46 -55.06 -7.86
N ALA A 55 48.29 -54.65 -8.82
CA ALA A 55 48.10 -53.39 -9.56
C ALA A 55 46.79 -53.36 -10.34
N TYR A 56 46.46 -54.48 -10.99
CA TYR A 56 45.20 -54.66 -11.71
C TYR A 56 44.01 -54.58 -10.76
N MET A 57 44.02 -55.32 -9.65
CA MET A 57 42.96 -55.30 -8.65
C MET A 57 42.75 -53.91 -8.05
N GLN A 58 43.83 -53.21 -7.68
CA GLN A 58 43.75 -51.82 -7.20
C GLN A 58 43.23 -50.87 -8.29
N GLY A 59 43.65 -51.05 -9.55
CA GLY A 59 43.18 -50.26 -10.68
C GLY A 59 41.69 -50.46 -10.94
N CYS A 60 41.21 -51.71 -10.87
CA CYS A 60 39.80 -52.06 -10.96
C CYS A 60 38.98 -51.41 -9.86
N GLN A 61 39.44 -51.49 -8.59
CA GLN A 61 38.75 -50.84 -7.47
C GLN A 61 38.66 -49.31 -7.63
N ARG A 62 39.75 -48.65 -8.03
CA ARG A 62 39.73 -47.19 -8.26
C ARG A 62 38.84 -46.80 -9.43
N LEU A 63 38.84 -47.60 -10.50
CA LEU A 63 37.96 -47.37 -11.64
C LEU A 63 36.48 -47.56 -11.25
N ASP A 64 36.17 -48.60 -10.48
CA ASP A 64 34.82 -48.87 -10.00
C ASP A 64 34.31 -47.73 -9.11
N GLN A 65 35.14 -47.25 -8.18
CA GLN A 65 34.84 -46.05 -7.37
C GLN A 65 34.55 -44.82 -8.25
N ALA A 66 35.38 -44.56 -9.27
CA ALA A 66 35.16 -43.45 -10.19
C ALA A 66 33.87 -43.60 -11.00
N VAL A 67 33.55 -44.82 -11.44
CA VAL A 67 32.30 -45.13 -12.16
C VAL A 67 31.09 -44.91 -11.25
N MET A 68 31.17 -45.33 -9.98
CA MET A 68 30.10 -45.11 -9.01
C MET A 68 29.86 -43.63 -8.75
N ALA A 69 30.92 -42.83 -8.57
CA ALA A 69 30.80 -41.37 -8.43
C ALA A 69 30.15 -40.72 -9.67
N VAL A 70 30.48 -41.18 -10.88
CA VAL A 70 29.85 -40.69 -12.12
C VAL A 70 28.37 -41.10 -12.20
N LYS A 71 28.01 -42.31 -11.75
CA LYS A 71 26.60 -42.75 -11.68
C LYS A 71 25.79 -41.91 -10.69
N GLU A 72 26.34 -41.62 -9.51
CA GLU A 72 25.70 -40.74 -8.53
C GLU A 72 25.49 -39.33 -9.09
N LEU A 73 26.52 -38.76 -9.73
CA LEU A 73 26.43 -37.47 -10.40
C LEU A 73 25.38 -37.50 -11.53
N GLN A 74 25.31 -38.58 -12.31
CA GLN A 74 24.31 -38.74 -13.36
C GLN A 74 22.89 -38.74 -12.77
N THR A 75 22.65 -39.47 -11.69
CA THR A 75 21.35 -39.53 -11.01
C THR A 75 20.97 -38.16 -10.47
N SER A 76 21.87 -37.50 -9.73
CA SER A 76 21.64 -36.16 -9.19
C SER A 76 21.36 -35.13 -10.30
N THR A 77 22.08 -35.22 -11.44
CA THR A 77 21.83 -34.36 -12.60
C THR A 77 20.45 -34.58 -13.19
N ARG A 78 19.98 -35.84 -13.28
CA ARG A 78 18.62 -36.14 -13.77
C ARG A 78 17.55 -35.57 -12.85
N GLU A 79 17.73 -35.69 -11.53
CA GLU A 79 16.82 -35.13 -10.53
C GLU A 79 16.79 -33.60 -10.60
N ALA A 80 17.96 -32.95 -10.71
CA ALA A 80 18.07 -31.51 -10.88
C ALA A 80 17.36 -31.01 -12.15
N ILE A 81 17.47 -31.74 -13.26
CA ILE A 81 16.75 -31.41 -14.50
C ILE A 81 15.23 -31.48 -14.30
N VAL A 82 14.72 -32.49 -13.60
CA VAL A 82 13.29 -32.63 -13.32
C VAL A 82 12.80 -31.50 -12.42
N LEU A 83 13.55 -31.19 -11.35
CA LEU A 83 13.22 -30.09 -10.44
C LEU A 83 13.19 -28.73 -11.17
N LEU A 84 14.22 -28.43 -11.96
CA LEU A 84 14.28 -27.17 -12.71
C LEU A 84 13.13 -27.04 -13.71
N LYS A 85 12.72 -28.14 -14.37
CA LYS A 85 11.54 -28.13 -15.25
C LYS A 85 10.25 -27.83 -14.47
N ALA A 86 10.08 -28.43 -13.30
CA ALA A 86 8.92 -28.17 -12.44
C ALA A 86 8.88 -26.70 -11.98
N MET A 87 10.01 -26.14 -11.55
CA MET A 87 10.10 -24.74 -11.12
C MET A 87 9.81 -23.76 -12.27
N ILE A 88 10.25 -24.05 -13.50
CA ILE A 88 9.93 -23.23 -14.67
C ILE A 88 8.41 -23.19 -14.90
N GLU A 89 7.74 -24.33 -14.73
CA GLU A 89 6.29 -24.41 -14.92
C GLU A 89 5.52 -23.72 -13.79
N GLU A 90 5.98 -23.86 -12.54
CA GLU A 90 5.41 -23.14 -11.39
C GLU A 90 5.51 -21.62 -11.56
N VAL A 91 6.66 -21.11 -12.04
CA VAL A 91 6.82 -19.68 -12.34
C VAL A 91 5.87 -19.23 -13.45
N ARG A 92 5.66 -20.03 -14.50
CA ARG A 92 4.71 -19.71 -15.57
C ARG A 92 3.27 -19.66 -15.05
N ASN A 93 2.87 -20.66 -14.27
CA ASN A 93 1.54 -20.72 -13.68
C ASN A 93 1.32 -19.55 -12.73
N SER A 94 2.28 -19.28 -11.84
CA SER A 94 2.22 -18.14 -10.92
C SER A 94 2.11 -16.80 -11.67
N ALA A 95 2.86 -16.62 -12.76
CA ALA A 95 2.75 -15.41 -13.57
C ALA A 95 1.36 -15.27 -14.24
N SER A 96 0.82 -16.37 -14.77
CA SER A 96 -0.52 -16.39 -15.37
C SER A 96 -1.63 -16.14 -14.34
N GLU A 97 -1.50 -16.68 -13.13
CA GLU A 97 -2.44 -16.46 -12.03
C GLU A 97 -2.44 -14.99 -11.59
N GLU A 98 -1.25 -14.39 -11.44
CA GLU A 98 -1.14 -12.99 -11.07
C GLU A 98 -1.67 -12.07 -12.17
N GLU A 99 -1.39 -12.36 -13.44
CA GLU A 99 -1.96 -11.62 -14.58
C GLU A 99 -3.50 -11.70 -14.60
N ALA A 100 -4.06 -12.89 -14.35
CA ALA A 100 -5.51 -13.07 -14.25
C ALA A 100 -6.10 -12.31 -13.04
N ALA A 101 -5.42 -12.32 -11.89
CA ALA A 101 -5.84 -11.60 -10.70
C ALA A 101 -5.84 -10.08 -10.90
N ILE A 102 -4.79 -9.53 -11.54
CA ILE A 102 -4.71 -8.11 -11.89
C ILE A 102 -5.86 -7.72 -12.81
N ASN A 103 -6.09 -8.48 -13.87
CA ASN A 103 -7.17 -8.22 -14.82
C ASN A 103 -8.54 -8.29 -14.14
N SER A 104 -8.77 -9.29 -13.28
CA SER A 104 -10.01 -9.45 -12.52
C SER A 104 -10.29 -8.26 -11.60
N LEU A 105 -9.29 -7.82 -10.82
CA LEU A 105 -9.41 -6.66 -9.94
C LEU A 105 -9.75 -5.39 -10.74
N PHE A 106 -9.04 -5.17 -11.85
CA PHE A 106 -9.26 -4.00 -12.69
C PHE A 106 -10.67 -3.98 -13.31
N SER A 107 -11.14 -5.11 -13.86
CA SER A 107 -12.51 -5.23 -14.37
C SER A 107 -13.55 -4.97 -13.28
N ARG A 108 -13.34 -5.48 -12.08
CA ARG A 108 -14.24 -5.27 -10.94
C ARG A 108 -14.27 -3.80 -10.48
N MET A 109 -13.12 -3.10 -10.50
CA MET A 109 -13.07 -1.66 -10.23
C MET A 109 -13.87 -0.87 -11.27
N GLN A 110 -13.73 -1.21 -12.56
CA GLN A 110 -14.49 -0.54 -13.62
C GLN A 110 -16.00 -0.76 -13.47
N GLU A 111 -16.42 -1.98 -13.18
CA GLU A 111 -17.84 -2.31 -13.00
C GLU A 111 -18.45 -1.53 -11.82
N GLN A 112 -17.77 -1.51 -10.67
CA GLN A 112 -18.22 -0.75 -9.49
C GLN A 112 -18.30 0.76 -9.77
N LEU A 113 -17.30 1.32 -10.45
CA LEU A 113 -17.32 2.73 -10.86
C LEU A 113 -18.46 3.03 -11.85
N SER A 114 -18.71 2.13 -12.80
CA SER A 114 -19.79 2.26 -13.77
C SER A 114 -21.17 2.25 -13.10
N GLU A 115 -21.40 1.31 -12.18
CA GLU A 115 -22.66 1.22 -11.45
C GLU A 115 -22.87 2.40 -10.50
N ARG A 116 -21.81 2.84 -9.81
CA ARG A 116 -21.86 4.04 -8.96
C ARG A 116 -22.15 5.29 -9.78
N LYS A 117 -21.51 5.46 -10.93
CA LYS A 117 -21.79 6.57 -11.87
C LYS A 117 -23.26 6.59 -12.28
N LYS A 118 -23.82 5.44 -12.67
CA LYS A 118 -25.23 5.32 -13.07
C LYS A 118 -26.18 5.72 -11.94
N THR A 119 -25.89 5.27 -10.71
CA THR A 119 -26.66 5.61 -9.51
C THR A 119 -26.62 7.11 -9.21
N LEU A 120 -25.43 7.72 -9.23
CA LEU A 120 -25.25 9.15 -8.98
C LEU A 120 -25.97 10.02 -10.01
N LEU A 121 -25.86 9.65 -11.30
CA LEU A 121 -26.57 10.37 -12.37
C LEU A 121 -28.08 10.26 -12.21
N LYS A 122 -28.60 9.09 -11.84
CA LYS A 122 -30.03 8.90 -11.56
C LYS A 122 -30.50 9.76 -10.37
N ALA A 123 -29.69 9.86 -9.32
CA ALA A 123 -30.00 10.71 -8.16
C ALA A 123 -30.02 12.20 -8.53
N VAL A 124 -29.05 12.66 -9.32
CA VAL A 124 -29.01 14.03 -9.85
C VAL A 124 -30.24 14.33 -10.70
N GLN A 125 -30.63 13.39 -11.56
CA GLN A 125 -31.80 13.53 -12.42
C GLN A 125 -33.11 13.55 -11.61
N SER A 126 -33.28 12.66 -10.63
CA SER A 126 -34.45 12.68 -9.73
C SER A 126 -34.56 14.01 -9.00
N GLN A 127 -33.45 14.51 -8.46
CA GLN A 127 -33.44 15.80 -7.75
C GLN A 127 -33.78 16.96 -8.69
N HIS A 128 -33.32 16.92 -9.93
CA HIS A 128 -33.69 17.90 -10.95
C HIS A 128 -35.20 17.87 -11.22
N GLU A 129 -35.75 16.69 -11.53
CA GLU A 129 -37.17 16.50 -11.87
C GLU A 129 -38.10 16.90 -10.72
N GLU A 130 -37.77 16.49 -9.48
CA GLU A 130 -38.55 16.83 -8.28
C GLU A 130 -38.57 18.34 -8.03
N LYS A 131 -37.41 19.00 -8.09
CA LYS A 131 -37.30 20.45 -7.88
C LYS A 131 -37.97 21.23 -9.00
N GLU A 132 -37.76 20.83 -10.24
CA GLU A 132 -38.37 21.49 -11.40
C GLU A 132 -39.91 21.38 -11.33
N LYS A 133 -40.43 20.20 -10.97
CA LYS A 133 -41.86 20.00 -10.74
C LYS A 133 -42.39 20.91 -9.63
N ALA A 134 -41.71 20.97 -8.48
CA ALA A 134 -42.12 21.84 -7.37
C ALA A 134 -42.15 23.33 -7.77
N PHE A 135 -41.15 23.80 -8.54
CA PHE A 135 -41.13 25.18 -9.04
C PHE A 135 -42.24 25.43 -10.08
N LYS A 136 -42.49 24.49 -10.99
CA LYS A 136 -43.59 24.59 -11.98
C LYS A 136 -44.95 24.67 -11.28
N GLU A 137 -45.19 23.86 -10.26
CA GLU A 137 -46.42 23.87 -9.47
C GLU A 137 -46.60 25.21 -8.73
N GLN A 138 -45.54 25.71 -8.09
CA GLN A 138 -45.58 27.01 -7.43
C GLN A 138 -45.82 28.17 -8.44
N LEU A 139 -45.18 28.11 -9.60
CA LEU A 139 -45.36 29.08 -10.67
C LEU A 139 -46.81 29.06 -11.19
N ALA A 140 -47.38 27.89 -11.44
CA ALA A 140 -48.76 27.73 -11.88
C ALA A 140 -49.74 28.31 -10.86
N HIS A 141 -49.51 28.07 -9.57
CA HIS A 141 -50.30 28.67 -8.50
C HIS A 141 -50.26 30.21 -8.53
N LEU A 142 -49.06 30.81 -8.59
CA LEU A 142 -48.91 32.27 -8.65
C LEU A 142 -49.52 32.87 -9.93
N ALA A 143 -49.36 32.19 -11.06
CA ALA A 143 -49.95 32.59 -12.33
C ALA A 143 -51.49 32.59 -12.29
N SER A 144 -52.11 31.67 -11.53
CA SER A 144 -53.57 31.65 -11.33
C SER A 144 -54.08 32.69 -10.32
N LEU A 145 -53.27 33.02 -9.30
CA LEU A 145 -53.61 34.02 -8.29
C LEU A 145 -53.58 35.45 -8.85
N LEU A 146 -52.63 35.74 -9.75
CA LEU A 146 -52.41 37.08 -10.26
C LEU A 146 -53.65 37.69 -10.98
N PRO A 147 -54.34 37.00 -11.91
CA PRO A 147 -55.59 37.51 -12.49
C PRO A 147 -56.69 37.73 -11.46
N THR A 148 -56.79 36.85 -10.45
CA THR A 148 -57.78 36.97 -9.37
C THR A 148 -57.55 38.27 -8.57
N LEU A 149 -56.30 38.57 -8.24
CA LEU A 149 -55.93 39.82 -7.58
C LEU A 149 -56.19 41.04 -8.49
N GLN A 150 -55.87 40.96 -9.78
CA GLN A 150 -56.12 42.05 -10.74
C GLN A 150 -57.61 42.39 -10.84
N VAL A 151 -58.49 41.38 -10.92
CA VAL A 151 -59.95 41.60 -10.94
C VAL A 151 -60.40 42.31 -9.67
N HIS A 152 -59.96 41.85 -8.49
CA HIS A 152 -60.30 42.52 -7.23
C HIS A 152 -59.84 43.98 -7.20
N LEU A 153 -58.62 44.27 -7.65
CA LEU A 153 -58.09 45.63 -7.69
C LEU A 153 -58.88 46.53 -8.64
N VAL A 154 -59.19 46.05 -9.85
CA VAL A 154 -59.98 46.81 -10.85
C VAL A 154 -61.40 47.07 -10.34
N THR A 155 -62.08 46.05 -9.79
CA THR A 155 -63.43 46.20 -9.22
C THR A 155 -63.44 47.18 -8.04
N CYS A 156 -62.43 47.12 -7.15
CA CYS A 156 -62.33 48.07 -6.04
C CYS A 156 -62.09 49.50 -6.52
N SER A 157 -61.23 49.69 -7.53
CA SER A 157 -60.97 51.00 -8.13
C SER A 157 -62.22 51.58 -8.79
N ALA A 158 -62.98 50.76 -9.53
CA ALA A 158 -64.24 51.17 -10.15
C ALA A 158 -65.32 51.51 -9.10
N PHE A 159 -65.42 50.74 -8.02
CA PHE A 159 -66.34 51.03 -6.92
C PHE A 159 -65.99 52.36 -6.24
N LEU A 160 -64.70 52.59 -5.92
CA LEU A 160 -64.25 53.83 -5.27
C LEU A 160 -64.46 55.09 -6.13
N SER A 161 -64.41 54.96 -7.46
CA SER A 161 -64.58 56.11 -8.37
C SER A 161 -66.03 56.41 -8.73
N SER A 162 -66.95 55.46 -8.56
CA SER A 162 -68.35 55.58 -9.00
C SER A 162 -69.38 55.54 -7.87
N ALA A 163 -69.06 54.97 -6.71
CA ALA A 163 -70.01 54.82 -5.61
C ALA A 163 -70.36 56.17 -4.98
N ASN A 164 -71.66 56.39 -4.77
CA ASN A 164 -72.12 57.53 -3.97
C ASN A 164 -71.99 57.25 -2.47
N LYS A 165 -72.21 58.28 -1.63
CA LYS A 165 -72.01 58.18 -0.17
C LYS A 165 -72.85 57.09 0.51
N ALA A 166 -74.05 56.82 0.00
CA ALA A 166 -74.93 55.80 0.57
C ALA A 166 -74.47 54.38 0.18
N GLU A 167 -74.18 54.16 -1.10
CA GLU A 167 -73.64 52.88 -1.62
C GLU A 167 -72.31 52.50 -1.00
N PHE A 168 -71.44 53.49 -0.75
CA PHE A 168 -70.16 53.26 -0.09
C PHE A 168 -70.33 52.78 1.36
N LEU A 169 -71.22 53.39 2.13
CA LEU A 169 -71.43 53.00 3.54
C LEU A 169 -72.12 51.64 3.66
N ASP A 170 -72.96 51.24 2.70
CA ASP A 170 -73.64 49.94 2.68
C ASP A 170 -72.71 48.78 2.28
N LEU A 171 -71.88 48.98 1.24
CA LEU A 171 -71.09 47.91 0.61
C LEU A 171 -69.58 47.99 0.87
N GLY A 172 -69.05 49.17 1.20
CA GLY A 172 -67.61 49.42 1.32
C GLY A 172 -66.95 48.62 2.44
N TYR A 173 -67.61 48.50 3.60
CA TYR A 173 -67.08 47.72 4.72
C TYR A 173 -67.03 46.22 4.42
N GLN A 174 -68.03 45.69 3.70
CA GLN A 174 -68.05 44.29 3.24
C GLN A 174 -66.91 44.02 2.23
N LEU A 175 -66.63 45.00 1.35
CA LEU A 175 -65.52 44.92 0.40
C LEU A 175 -64.16 44.95 1.12
N MET A 176 -63.99 45.82 2.12
CA MET A 176 -62.77 45.86 2.94
C MET A 176 -62.54 44.56 3.69
N GLU A 177 -63.59 43.97 4.27
CA GLU A 177 -63.48 42.68 4.95
C GLU A 177 -63.07 41.57 3.97
N ARG A 178 -63.64 41.55 2.77
CA ARG A 178 -63.28 40.59 1.71
C ARG A 178 -61.84 40.76 1.24
N LEU A 179 -61.36 41.99 1.06
CA LEU A 179 -59.94 42.26 0.74
C LEU A 179 -59.01 41.83 1.88
N GLN A 180 -59.37 42.11 3.14
CA GLN A 180 -58.60 41.66 4.30
C GLN A 180 -58.49 40.13 4.37
N ARG A 181 -59.56 39.40 4.03
CA ARG A 181 -59.52 37.92 3.97
C ARG A 181 -58.56 37.43 2.88
N ILE A 182 -58.51 38.08 1.71
CA ILE A 182 -57.57 37.74 0.62
C ILE A 182 -56.13 37.97 1.05
N VAL A 183 -55.84 39.08 1.74
CA VAL A 183 -54.49 39.41 2.22
C VAL A 183 -54.02 38.50 3.34
N LYS A 184 -54.93 38.08 4.23
CA LYS A 184 -54.62 37.18 5.36
C LYS A 184 -54.42 35.71 4.94
N LEU A 185 -54.76 35.35 3.71
CA LEU A 185 -54.55 34.00 3.20
C LEU A 185 -53.03 33.73 3.02
N PRO A 186 -52.51 32.57 3.44
CA PRO A 186 -51.09 32.26 3.27
C PRO A 186 -50.75 32.05 1.80
N HIS A 187 -50.07 33.02 1.19
CA HIS A 187 -49.59 32.94 -0.20
C HIS A 187 -48.12 32.50 -0.23
N ARG A 188 -47.80 31.43 -0.96
CA ARG A 188 -46.40 30.98 -1.15
C ARG A 188 -45.70 31.80 -2.22
N LEU A 189 -45.33 33.03 -1.86
CA LEU A 189 -44.67 33.98 -2.77
C LEU A 189 -43.16 33.73 -2.92
N ARG A 190 -42.53 32.97 -2.01
CA ARG A 190 -41.11 32.62 -2.06
C ARG A 190 -40.89 31.15 -2.38
N PRO A 191 -39.84 30.80 -3.14
CA PRO A 191 -39.47 29.40 -3.38
C PRO A 191 -39.29 28.64 -2.06
N ALA A 192 -39.93 27.49 -1.94
CA ALA A 192 -39.84 26.65 -0.74
C ALA A 192 -38.54 25.81 -0.68
N GLN A 193 -37.82 25.72 -1.79
CA GLN A 193 -36.63 24.87 -1.94
C GLN A 193 -35.55 25.60 -2.73
N THR A 194 -34.30 25.16 -2.55
CA THR A 194 -33.13 25.66 -3.26
C THR A 194 -33.10 25.13 -4.70
N SER A 195 -32.58 25.94 -5.63
CA SER A 195 -32.37 25.53 -7.03
C SER A 195 -31.07 24.75 -7.26
N LYS A 196 -30.17 24.70 -6.28
CA LYS A 196 -28.86 24.04 -6.44
C LYS A 196 -29.03 22.53 -6.41
N ILE A 197 -28.39 21.83 -7.35
CA ILE A 197 -28.25 20.38 -7.33
C ILE A 197 -26.89 20.04 -6.71
N ASN A 198 -26.89 19.18 -5.69
CA ASN A 198 -25.65 18.73 -5.06
C ASN A 198 -25.59 17.21 -5.06
N SER A 199 -24.42 16.66 -5.40
CA SER A 199 -24.09 15.26 -5.21
C SER A 199 -22.68 15.18 -4.64
N GLU A 200 -22.48 14.39 -3.60
CA GLU A 200 -21.17 14.12 -3.00
C GLU A 200 -20.35 13.15 -3.87
N TYR A 201 -20.38 13.34 -5.19
CA TYR A 201 -19.89 12.35 -6.17
C TYR A 201 -18.44 11.93 -5.92
N ARG A 202 -17.58 12.85 -5.44
CA ARG A 202 -16.18 12.54 -5.12
C ARG A 202 -16.06 11.56 -3.95
N ALA A 203 -16.77 11.82 -2.86
CA ALA A 203 -16.78 10.94 -1.69
C ALA A 203 -17.42 9.58 -2.02
N GLU A 204 -18.48 9.58 -2.83
CA GLU A 204 -19.17 8.36 -3.26
C GLU A 204 -18.30 7.49 -4.17
N PHE A 205 -17.48 8.06 -5.05
CA PHE A 205 -16.50 7.28 -5.82
C PHE A 205 -15.36 6.75 -4.94
N ALA A 206 -14.90 7.52 -3.95
CA ALA A 206 -13.89 7.04 -3.01
C ALA A 206 -14.40 5.85 -2.18
N ARG A 207 -15.60 5.99 -1.60
CA ARG A 207 -16.26 4.94 -0.80
C ARG A 207 -16.54 3.66 -1.58
N CYS A 208 -16.83 3.72 -2.88
CA CYS A 208 -17.06 2.49 -3.66
C CYS A 208 -15.79 1.72 -4.01
N LEU A 209 -14.64 2.41 -4.03
CA LEU A 209 -13.34 1.78 -4.31
C LEU A 209 -12.67 1.22 -3.05
N GLU A 210 -13.01 1.74 -1.88
CA GLU A 210 -12.43 1.33 -0.59
C GLU A 210 -12.46 -0.19 -0.36
N PRO A 211 -13.57 -0.93 -0.58
CA PRO A 211 -13.59 -2.39 -0.38
C PRO A 211 -12.74 -3.18 -1.40
N LEU A 212 -12.36 -2.55 -2.51
CA LEU A 212 -11.52 -3.17 -3.55
C LEU A 212 -10.03 -2.91 -3.32
N LEU A 213 -9.71 -1.77 -2.71
CA LEU A 213 -8.34 -1.28 -2.54
C LEU A 213 -7.82 -1.49 -1.12
N MET A 214 -8.70 -1.67 -0.13
CA MET A 214 -8.29 -2.05 1.21
C MET A 214 -7.73 -3.47 1.18
N LEU A 215 -6.43 -3.56 1.47
CA LEU A 215 -5.74 -4.80 1.78
C LEU A 215 -6.47 -5.46 2.96
N SER A 216 -7.30 -6.46 2.67
CA SER A 216 -7.61 -7.46 3.70
C SER A 216 -6.28 -7.95 4.29
N PRO A 217 -6.13 -8.05 5.63
CA PRO A 217 -4.91 -8.55 6.24
C PRO A 217 -4.55 -9.90 5.62
N ARG A 218 -3.50 -9.94 4.79
CA ARG A 218 -2.95 -11.19 4.26
C ARG A 218 -2.37 -11.99 5.43
N ARG A 219 -3.18 -12.88 6.00
CA ARG A 219 -2.75 -14.18 6.52
C ARG A 219 -3.82 -15.20 6.18
N SER A 220 -3.57 -16.01 5.16
CA SER A 220 -3.67 -17.47 5.31
C SER A 220 -3.06 -18.14 4.09
N MET A 221 -1.84 -18.62 4.24
CA MET A 221 -1.41 -19.86 3.61
C MET A 221 -1.22 -20.83 4.77
N VAL A 222 -2.15 -21.76 4.97
CA VAL A 222 -1.89 -23.21 5.07
C VAL A 222 -3.23 -23.94 4.90
N GLY A 223 -3.22 -24.83 3.91
CA GLY A 223 -3.91 -26.12 3.81
C GLY A 223 -5.09 -26.48 4.72
N SER A 224 -6.15 -26.92 4.06
CA SER A 224 -7.05 -28.02 4.42
C SER A 224 -6.94 -28.62 5.84
N ALA A 225 -7.94 -28.31 6.67
CA ALA A 225 -8.75 -29.25 7.44
C ALA A 225 -9.93 -28.43 7.98
N GLY A 226 -11.16 -28.62 7.50
CA GLY A 226 -11.89 -29.86 7.68
C GLY A 226 -12.34 -29.91 9.14
N GLY A 227 -13.43 -29.21 9.42
CA GLY A 227 -13.97 -29.11 10.78
C GLY A 227 -14.40 -30.46 11.31
N ILE A 228 -14.31 -30.66 12.62
CA ILE A 228 -15.05 -31.72 13.29
C ILE A 228 -15.47 -31.22 14.68
N GLY A 229 -16.77 -31.34 14.96
CA GLY A 229 -17.27 -31.51 16.32
C GLY A 229 -16.75 -32.82 16.95
N PRO A 230 -17.14 -33.14 18.19
CA PRO A 230 -16.49 -34.18 18.96
C PRO A 230 -17.05 -35.57 18.61
N GLY A 231 -16.18 -36.54 18.36
CA GLY A 231 -16.57 -37.90 17.99
C GLY A 231 -15.43 -38.92 18.01
N ILE A 232 -15.01 -39.30 19.24
CA ILE A 232 -14.63 -40.63 19.75
C ILE A 232 -14.08 -41.71 18.77
N THR A 233 -13.04 -42.42 19.26
CA THR A 233 -12.45 -43.72 18.83
C THR A 233 -11.44 -43.63 17.67
N GLY A 234 -10.25 -44.22 17.71
CA GLY A 234 -9.53 -45.03 18.69
C GLY A 234 -8.32 -45.66 17.98
N THR A 235 -7.20 -45.83 18.70
CA THR A 235 -6.05 -46.71 18.42
C THR A 235 -5.23 -46.42 17.13
N ASN A 236 -3.91 -46.50 17.05
CA ASN A 236 -2.82 -46.90 17.95
C ASN A 236 -1.49 -46.57 17.25
N MET A 237 -0.41 -46.48 18.04
CA MET A 237 1.01 -46.67 17.69
C MET A 237 1.83 -45.50 17.08
N LEU A 238 2.56 -44.83 17.99
CA LEU A 238 3.98 -44.47 17.90
C LEU A 238 4.88 -45.70 17.55
N PRO A 239 6.21 -45.62 17.29
CA PRO A 239 7.16 -44.54 17.64
C PRO A 239 8.33 -44.25 16.65
N GLY A 240 9.12 -43.21 16.99
CA GLY A 240 10.58 -43.17 16.76
C GLY A 240 11.02 -42.48 15.47
N GLY A 241 12.07 -41.64 15.45
CA GLY A 241 13.01 -41.22 16.47
C GLY A 241 13.98 -40.16 15.92
N GLN A 242 14.65 -39.49 16.85
CA GLN A 242 16.03 -38.94 16.84
C GLN A 242 16.87 -39.13 15.54
N CYS A 243 17.81 -38.26 15.11
CA CYS A 243 18.73 -37.40 15.82
C CYS A 243 19.61 -36.61 14.82
N SER A 244 20.09 -35.42 15.22
CA SER A 244 21.48 -34.93 15.11
C SER A 244 22.23 -34.69 13.77
N LYS A 245 22.73 -33.43 13.67
CA LYS A 245 24.15 -33.02 13.43
C LYS A 245 24.68 -33.17 11.98
N THR A 246 25.57 -32.35 11.40
CA THR A 246 26.45 -31.22 11.76
C THR A 246 27.04 -30.67 10.44
N LEU A 247 27.43 -29.39 10.45
CA LEU A 247 28.41 -28.63 9.64
C LEU A 247 29.23 -29.33 8.54
N ILE A 248 29.58 -28.56 7.48
CA ILE A 248 30.97 -28.36 6.98
C ILE A 248 31.03 -27.18 5.98
N VAL A 249 32.05 -26.34 6.15
CA VAL A 249 32.54 -25.23 5.29
C VAL A 249 33.61 -25.78 4.32
N PRO A 250 33.91 -25.12 3.18
CA PRO A 250 35.31 -24.69 2.97
C PRO A 250 35.49 -23.30 2.32
N SER A 251 36.66 -22.68 2.56
CA SER A 251 37.09 -21.35 2.09
C SER A 251 38.16 -21.40 0.97
N CYS A 252 38.00 -20.55 -0.07
CA CYS A 252 38.90 -19.74 -0.97
C CYS A 252 40.37 -20.13 -1.37
N PRO A 253 41.08 -19.40 -2.29
CA PRO A 253 40.96 -19.24 -3.77
C PRO A 253 42.35 -19.45 -4.51
N PRO A 254 42.56 -19.14 -5.83
CA PRO A 254 43.01 -17.78 -6.24
C PRO A 254 42.75 -17.30 -7.72
N ALA A 255 42.87 -15.96 -7.89
CA ALA A 255 43.45 -15.15 -8.99
C ALA A 255 42.80 -14.92 -10.39
N SER A 256 42.50 -13.63 -10.61
CA SER A 256 42.79 -12.76 -11.79
C SER A 256 41.79 -12.57 -12.96
N ASP A 257 41.37 -11.31 -13.07
CA ASP A 257 41.01 -10.49 -14.25
C ASP A 257 39.97 -10.99 -15.26
N LYS A 258 38.80 -10.32 -15.27
CA LYS A 258 38.36 -9.41 -16.36
C LYS A 258 36.94 -8.86 -16.13
N MET A 259 36.77 -7.62 -16.62
CA MET A 259 35.55 -6.81 -16.66
C MET A 259 34.28 -7.58 -17.09
N SER A 260 33.22 -7.52 -16.29
CA SER A 260 31.84 -7.34 -16.77
C SER A 260 30.86 -7.11 -15.62
N THR A 261 30.20 -5.96 -15.72
CA THR A 261 28.90 -5.54 -15.16
C THR A 261 28.06 -6.67 -14.54
N GLY A 262 28.03 -6.71 -13.19
CA GLY A 262 27.02 -7.40 -12.39
C GLY A 262 26.05 -6.40 -11.75
N PRO A 263 24.80 -6.80 -11.46
CA PRO A 263 23.73 -5.88 -11.10
C PRO A 263 23.99 -5.27 -9.72
N MET A 264 23.88 -3.94 -9.65
CA MET A 264 23.91 -3.20 -8.39
C MET A 264 22.95 -3.85 -7.39
N VAL A 265 23.51 -4.41 -6.32
CA VAL A 265 22.79 -4.60 -5.07
C VAL A 265 22.21 -3.23 -4.74
N LYS A 266 20.89 -3.07 -4.92
CA LYS A 266 20.17 -1.86 -4.53
C LYS A 266 20.39 -1.70 -3.03
N LYS A 267 21.29 -0.79 -2.64
CA LYS A 267 21.27 -0.20 -1.31
C LYS A 267 19.84 0.26 -1.06
N PRO A 268 19.22 -0.05 0.09
CA PRO A 268 17.94 0.54 0.44
C PRO A 268 18.11 2.05 0.39
N THR A 269 17.43 2.69 -0.55
CA THR A 269 17.34 4.15 -0.63
C THR A 269 16.79 4.61 0.72
N MET A 270 17.65 5.25 1.52
CA MET A 270 17.27 5.81 2.81
C MET A 270 16.22 6.89 2.56
N HIS A 271 14.94 6.54 2.67
CA HIS A 271 13.79 7.43 2.61
C HIS A 271 13.72 8.39 3.83
N ARG A 272 14.86 8.72 4.44
CA ARG A 272 14.97 9.20 5.81
C ARG A 272 15.12 10.72 5.93
N TYR A 273 14.41 11.48 5.11
CA TYR A 273 14.38 12.95 5.24
C TYR A 273 13.05 13.54 4.74
N ILE A 274 11.91 12.91 5.03
CA ILE A 274 10.68 13.70 5.15
C ILE A 274 10.86 14.46 6.48
N SER A 275 11.31 15.70 6.32
CA SER A 275 11.98 16.48 7.34
C SER A 275 11.04 16.86 8.47
N THR A 276 11.04 16.08 9.55
CA THR A 276 10.58 16.50 10.88
C THR A 276 11.11 17.90 11.23
N LYS A 277 12.31 18.26 10.75
CA LYS A 277 12.92 19.57 10.97
C LYS A 277 12.12 20.74 10.41
N VAL A 278 11.28 20.54 9.40
CA VAL A 278 10.38 21.61 8.88
C VAL A 278 9.26 21.87 9.88
N LEU A 279 8.65 20.83 10.45
CA LEU A 279 7.65 20.95 11.51
C LEU A 279 8.22 21.50 12.82
N LEU A 280 9.47 21.18 13.13
CA LEU A 280 10.16 21.66 14.34
C LEU A 280 10.69 23.10 14.22
N ALA A 281 10.81 23.65 13.00
CA ALA A 281 11.29 25.00 12.77
C ALA A 281 10.21 26.08 12.97
N GLU A 282 8.93 25.72 12.89
CA GLU A 282 7.81 26.68 12.95
C GLU A 282 7.45 27.15 14.38
N GLY A 283 8.16 26.70 15.41
CA GLY A 283 8.11 27.30 16.76
C GLY A 283 6.79 27.16 17.52
N ARG A 284 5.78 26.46 16.99
CA ARG A 284 4.57 26.12 17.75
C ARG A 284 4.79 24.82 18.52
N GLU A 285 4.70 24.91 19.85
CA GLU A 285 4.59 23.75 20.75
C GLU A 285 3.26 23.03 20.48
N THR A 286 3.30 22.00 19.64
CA THR A 286 2.17 21.09 19.41
C THR A 286 2.51 19.70 19.95
N PRO A 287 1.53 18.93 20.43
CA PRO A 287 1.75 17.55 20.89
C PRO A 287 2.44 16.67 19.82
N PHE A 288 2.15 16.94 18.54
CA PHE A 288 2.79 16.25 17.42
C PHE A 288 4.25 16.64 17.25
N ALA A 289 4.58 17.94 17.33
CA ALA A 289 5.96 18.41 17.29
C ALA A 289 6.79 17.85 18.46
N GLU A 290 6.22 17.75 19.66
CA GLU A 290 6.89 17.14 20.81
C GLU A 290 7.14 15.64 20.61
N HIS A 291 6.14 14.89 20.16
CA HIS A 291 6.28 13.48 19.80
C HIS A 291 7.39 13.25 18.77
N CYS A 292 7.43 14.09 17.74
CA CYS A 292 8.46 14.07 16.72
C CYS A 292 9.87 14.26 17.29
N ARG A 293 10.08 15.21 18.23
CA ARG A 293 11.37 15.38 18.92
C ARG A 293 11.75 14.16 19.75
N ASN A 294 10.79 13.63 20.51
CA ASN A 294 11.02 12.49 21.39
C ASN A 294 11.35 11.21 20.59
N TYR A 295 10.66 10.99 19.47
CA TYR A 295 10.97 9.92 18.52
C TYR A 295 12.38 10.07 17.95
N GLU A 296 12.76 11.25 17.45
CA GLU A 296 14.09 11.46 16.88
C GLU A 296 15.22 11.23 17.90
N ASN A 297 15.03 11.68 19.15
CA ASN A 297 16.00 11.46 20.22
C ASN A 297 16.14 9.98 20.55
N THR A 298 15.03 9.28 20.75
CA THR A 298 15.02 7.84 21.07
C THR A 298 15.60 7.01 19.93
N TYR A 299 15.20 7.31 18.70
CA TYR A 299 15.75 6.65 17.52
C TYR A 299 17.26 6.85 17.40
N ARG A 300 17.77 8.06 17.66
CA ARG A 300 19.21 8.35 17.59
C ARG A 300 19.98 7.54 18.63
N MET A 301 19.46 7.40 19.84
CA MET A 301 20.06 6.54 20.88
C MET A 301 20.10 5.08 20.44
N LEU A 302 18.97 4.51 20.01
CA LEU A 302 18.89 3.13 19.52
C LEU A 302 19.83 2.88 18.33
N GLN A 303 19.96 3.86 17.44
CA GLN A 303 20.87 3.80 16.30
C GLN A 303 22.34 3.71 16.75
N THR A 304 22.73 4.52 17.73
CA THR A 304 24.09 4.48 18.29
C THR A 304 24.38 3.15 18.98
N GLU A 305 23.42 2.60 19.73
CA GLU A 305 23.58 1.31 20.41
C GLU A 305 23.68 0.12 19.44
N ILE A 306 22.85 0.10 18.39
CA ILE A 306 22.95 -0.90 17.31
C ILE A 306 24.29 -0.80 16.60
N GLN A 307 24.81 0.40 16.37
CA GLN A 307 26.12 0.58 15.76
C GLN A 307 27.23 0.04 16.66
N GLY A 308 27.19 0.32 17.96
CA GLY A 308 28.13 -0.23 18.93
C GLY A 308 28.09 -1.76 19.02
N LEU A 309 26.91 -2.39 18.86
CA LEU A 309 26.80 -3.85 18.76
C LEU A 309 27.39 -4.41 17.47
N LYS A 310 27.17 -3.74 16.33
CA LYS A 310 27.79 -4.12 15.05
C LYS A 310 29.31 -4.09 15.14
N ASP A 311 29.86 -3.06 15.78
CA ASP A 311 31.31 -2.92 15.94
C ASP A 311 31.86 -4.05 16.84
N GLN A 312 31.19 -4.37 17.96
CA GLN A 312 31.55 -5.50 18.84
C GLN A 312 31.50 -6.87 18.11
N VAL A 313 30.47 -7.11 17.29
CA VAL A 313 30.36 -8.35 16.49
C VAL A 313 31.47 -8.44 15.45
N GLN A 314 31.81 -7.32 14.80
CA GLN A 314 32.89 -7.27 13.81
C GLN A 314 34.26 -7.50 14.44
N GLU A 315 34.51 -6.95 15.63
CA GLU A 315 35.73 -7.18 16.40
C GLU A 315 35.84 -8.65 16.82
N LEU A 316 34.78 -9.22 17.37
CA LEU A 316 34.71 -10.65 17.73
C LEU A 316 35.01 -11.56 16.52
N HIS A 317 34.44 -11.24 15.36
CA HIS A 317 34.68 -11.98 14.12
C HIS A 317 36.14 -11.85 13.65
N ARG A 318 36.76 -10.67 13.79
CA ARG A 318 38.18 -10.45 13.47
C ARG A 318 39.09 -11.27 14.38
N ASP A 319 38.81 -11.30 15.68
CA ASP A 319 39.59 -12.07 16.66
C ASP A 319 39.52 -13.57 16.38
N LEU A 320 38.32 -14.08 16.07
CA LEU A 320 38.12 -15.49 15.72
C LEU A 320 38.90 -15.87 14.47
N THR A 321 38.86 -15.00 13.44
CA THR A 321 39.38 -15.32 12.10
C THR A 321 40.89 -15.08 12.00
N LYS A 322 41.43 -14.05 12.66
CA LYS A 322 42.85 -13.67 12.54
C LYS A 322 43.71 -14.12 13.71
N HIS A 323 43.20 -14.08 14.93
CA HIS A 323 44.01 -14.29 16.12
C HIS A 323 43.96 -15.72 16.66
N HIS A 324 43.09 -16.60 16.12
CA HIS A 324 42.83 -17.95 16.67
C HIS A 324 42.68 -17.94 18.20
N SER A 325 42.21 -16.81 18.75
CA SER A 325 42.11 -16.61 20.18
C SER A 325 41.03 -17.53 20.72
N LEU A 326 41.26 -18.14 21.89
CA LEU A 326 40.23 -18.83 22.66
C LEU A 326 39.21 -17.78 23.11
N ILE A 327 38.26 -17.48 22.23
CA ILE A 327 37.17 -16.56 22.52
C ILE A 327 36.38 -17.15 23.68
N LYS A 328 36.33 -16.40 24.78
CA LYS A 328 35.52 -16.71 25.95
C LYS A 328 34.06 -16.72 25.55
N SER A 329 33.38 -17.85 25.76
CA SER A 329 31.95 -18.04 25.46
C SER A 329 31.07 -16.97 26.13
N GLU A 330 31.58 -16.40 27.22
CA GLU A 330 30.98 -15.32 27.99
C GLU A 330 30.78 -14.05 27.13
N ILE A 331 31.74 -13.65 26.30
CA ILE A 331 31.65 -12.44 25.46
C ILE A 331 30.59 -12.60 24.36
N MET A 332 30.52 -13.78 23.76
CA MET A 332 29.47 -14.10 22.78
C MET A 332 28.08 -14.08 23.43
N SER A 333 27.97 -14.63 24.64
CA SER A 333 26.72 -14.62 25.41
C SER A 333 26.29 -13.19 25.77
N GLU A 334 27.22 -12.32 26.14
CA GLU A 334 26.94 -10.91 26.44
C GLU A 334 26.46 -10.13 25.21
N ILE A 335 27.07 -10.35 24.04
CA ILE A 335 26.65 -9.70 22.79
C ILE A 335 25.25 -10.18 22.38
N LEU A 336 24.98 -11.48 22.49
CA LEU A 336 23.65 -12.04 22.22
C LEU A 336 22.60 -11.49 23.19
N GLN A 337 22.93 -11.38 24.48
CA GLN A 337 22.04 -10.80 25.49
C GLN A 337 21.73 -9.33 25.20
N LYS A 338 22.74 -8.52 24.85
CA LYS A 338 22.54 -7.12 24.47
C LYS A 338 21.73 -6.99 23.18
N SER A 339 21.93 -7.88 22.20
CA SER A 339 21.11 -7.91 20.97
C SER A 339 19.64 -8.20 21.29
N LEU A 340 19.37 -9.16 22.17
CA LEU A 340 18.00 -9.47 22.58
C LEU A 340 17.36 -8.30 23.36
N GLN A 341 18.14 -7.63 24.22
CA GLN A 341 17.68 -6.44 24.94
C GLN A 341 17.35 -5.29 23.97
N MET A 342 18.13 -5.12 22.90
CA MET A 342 17.84 -4.15 21.85
C MET A 342 16.51 -4.43 21.15
N ASP A 343 16.23 -5.68 20.83
CA ASP A 343 14.94 -6.06 20.20
C ASP A 343 13.75 -5.71 21.10
N VAL A 344 13.88 -5.92 22.42
CA VAL A 344 12.85 -5.53 23.40
C VAL A 344 12.67 -4.01 23.44
N GLN A 345 13.76 -3.22 23.45
CA GLN A 345 13.67 -1.76 23.45
C GLN A 345 13.06 -1.21 22.16
N ILE A 346 13.42 -1.77 21.01
CA ILE A 346 12.87 -1.38 19.70
C ILE A 346 11.38 -1.71 19.65
N ALA A 347 10.96 -2.90 20.10
CA ALA A 347 9.57 -3.30 20.15
C ALA A 347 8.74 -2.42 21.09
N ALA A 348 9.29 -2.04 22.25
CA ALA A 348 8.65 -1.12 23.18
C ALA A 348 8.49 0.28 22.58
N HIS A 349 9.53 0.82 21.92
CA HIS A 349 9.44 2.12 21.27
C HIS A 349 8.47 2.11 20.08
N TYR A 350 8.47 1.05 19.28
CA TYR A 350 7.50 0.86 18.20
C TYR A 350 6.06 0.85 18.73
N SER A 351 5.79 0.10 19.78
CA SER A 351 4.46 0.03 20.40
C SER A 351 4.02 1.40 20.95
N ALA A 352 4.93 2.14 21.58
CA ALA A 352 4.65 3.49 22.09
C ALA A 352 4.31 4.48 20.96
N VAL A 353 4.99 4.39 19.81
CA VAL A 353 4.69 5.21 18.64
C VAL A 353 3.34 4.82 18.02
N GLU A 354 3.05 3.52 17.93
CA GLU A 354 1.79 3.03 17.37
C GLU A 354 0.58 3.45 18.25
N MET A 355 0.73 3.44 19.58
CA MET A 355 -0.32 3.93 20.50
C MET A 355 -0.62 5.42 20.33
N MET A 356 0.36 6.23 19.91
CA MET A 356 0.14 7.66 19.67
C MET A 356 -0.66 7.93 18.38
N ARG A 357 -0.80 6.94 17.49
CA ARG A 357 -1.57 7.08 16.24
C ARG A 357 -3.02 7.51 16.52
N SER A 358 -3.72 6.79 17.39
CA SER A 358 -5.13 7.08 17.70
C SER A 358 -5.30 8.44 18.38
N VAL A 359 -4.35 8.82 19.26
CA VAL A 359 -4.34 10.13 19.92
C VAL A 359 -4.21 11.27 18.90
N PHE A 360 -3.33 11.13 17.91
CA PHE A 360 -3.20 12.14 16.86
C PHE A 360 -4.37 12.17 15.90
N GLU A 361 -4.94 11.02 15.56
CA GLU A 361 -6.17 10.95 14.74
C GLU A 361 -7.32 11.73 15.40
N GLU A 362 -7.51 11.57 16.72
CA GLU A 362 -8.52 12.32 17.48
C GLU A 362 -8.24 13.83 17.46
N VAL A 363 -7.00 14.25 17.77
CA VAL A 363 -6.61 15.67 17.77
C VAL A 363 -6.76 16.32 16.39
N TRP A 364 -6.44 15.58 15.32
CA TRP A 364 -6.59 16.07 13.94
C TRP A 364 -8.05 16.21 13.56
N GLU A 365 -8.89 15.25 13.91
CA GLU A 365 -10.34 15.30 13.66
C GLU A 365 -11.00 16.48 14.39
N GLU A 366 -10.65 16.68 15.67
CA GLU A 366 -11.14 17.85 16.43
C GLU A 366 -10.71 19.18 15.79
N THR A 367 -9.46 19.25 15.32
CA THR A 367 -8.94 20.45 14.67
C THR A 367 -9.63 20.68 13.34
N TYR A 368 -9.88 19.62 12.57
CA TYR A 368 -10.60 19.67 11.31
C TYR A 368 -12.03 20.19 11.52
N GLN A 369 -12.77 19.61 12.47
CA GLN A 369 -14.14 20.02 12.77
C GLN A 369 -14.21 21.47 13.26
N ARG A 370 -13.25 21.90 14.08
CA ARG A 370 -13.17 23.29 14.54
C ARG A 370 -13.01 24.26 13.37
N VAL A 371 -12.07 23.98 12.47
CA VAL A 371 -11.82 24.81 11.28
C VAL A 371 -13.03 24.80 10.35
N ALA A 372 -13.71 23.66 10.19
CA ALA A 372 -14.93 23.57 9.40
C ALA A 372 -16.05 24.47 9.97
N ASN A 373 -16.23 24.46 11.29
CA ASN A 373 -17.18 25.35 11.97
C ASN A 373 -16.80 26.83 11.81
N GLU A 374 -15.51 27.17 11.92
CA GLU A 374 -15.02 28.54 11.69
C GLU A 374 -15.29 29.01 10.25
N GLN A 375 -15.11 28.12 9.27
CA GLN A 375 -15.41 28.41 7.86
C GLN A 375 -16.92 28.61 7.63
N GLU A 376 -17.77 27.80 8.25
CA GLU A 376 -19.22 27.96 8.16
C GLU A 376 -19.68 29.30 8.74
N ILE A 377 -19.13 29.69 9.90
CA ILE A 377 -19.40 31.00 10.52
C ILE A 377 -18.96 32.13 9.60
N TYR A 378 -17.75 32.03 9.03
CA TYR A 378 -17.23 33.05 8.11
C TYR A 378 -18.08 33.19 6.85
N GLU A 379 -18.53 32.08 6.26
CA GLU A 379 -19.45 32.10 5.13
C GLU A 379 -20.79 32.73 5.50
N ALA A 380 -21.37 32.39 6.66
CA ALA A 380 -22.61 33.02 7.13
C ALA A 380 -22.45 34.56 7.27
N GLN A 381 -21.34 35.01 7.85
CA GLN A 381 -21.03 36.45 7.96
C GLN A 381 -20.94 37.14 6.59
N LEU A 382 -20.34 36.49 5.59
CA LEU A 382 -20.32 37.02 4.22
C LEU A 382 -21.72 37.14 3.63
N HIS A 383 -22.58 36.14 3.86
CA HIS A 383 -23.97 36.17 3.39
C HIS A 383 -24.76 37.30 4.04
N ASP A 384 -24.62 37.53 5.35
CA ASP A 384 -25.26 38.63 6.06
C ASP A 384 -24.87 40.01 5.48
N LEU A 385 -23.57 40.21 5.20
CA LEU A 385 -23.08 41.44 4.60
C LEU A 385 -23.62 41.65 3.17
N LEU A 386 -23.73 40.57 2.39
CA LEU A 386 -24.34 40.63 1.05
C LEU A 386 -25.83 40.99 1.11
N GLN A 387 -26.55 40.43 2.08
CA GLN A 387 -27.95 40.76 2.31
C GLN A 387 -28.14 42.25 2.64
N LEU A 388 -27.38 42.77 3.62
CA LEU A 388 -27.43 44.20 3.99
C LEU A 388 -27.12 45.11 2.79
N ARG A 389 -26.16 44.72 1.95
CA ARG A 389 -25.85 45.45 0.72
C ARG A 389 -27.04 45.49 -0.24
N GLN A 390 -27.76 44.39 -0.39
CA GLN A 390 -28.91 44.30 -1.27
C GLN A 390 -30.11 45.11 -0.74
N GLU A 391 -30.35 45.07 0.56
CA GLU A 391 -31.36 45.92 1.23
C GLU A 391 -31.04 47.41 1.03
N ASN A 392 -29.79 47.82 1.24
CA ASN A 392 -29.36 49.21 1.01
C ASN A 392 -29.51 49.64 -0.47
N SER A 393 -29.26 48.73 -1.42
CA SER A 393 -29.51 48.99 -2.84
C SER A 393 -31.00 49.24 -3.14
N CYS A 394 -31.89 48.47 -2.50
CA CYS A 394 -33.33 48.67 -2.60
C CYS A 394 -33.75 50.03 -2.02
N LEU A 395 -33.29 50.36 -0.81
CA LEU A 395 -33.55 51.66 -0.17
C LEU A 395 -33.03 52.83 -1.01
N SER A 396 -31.83 52.70 -1.58
CA SER A 396 -31.26 53.69 -2.50
C SER A 396 -32.13 53.89 -3.74
N THR A 397 -32.70 52.80 -4.29
CA THR A 397 -33.59 52.86 -5.45
C THR A 397 -34.91 53.58 -5.12
N ILE A 398 -35.53 53.21 -4.00
CA ILE A 398 -36.76 53.86 -3.51
C ILE A 398 -36.51 55.35 -3.26
N THR A 399 -35.41 55.68 -2.58
CA THR A 399 -35.04 57.07 -2.28
C THR A 399 -34.86 57.89 -3.56
N LYS A 400 -34.21 57.34 -4.59
CA LYS A 400 -34.07 57.99 -5.91
C LYS A 400 -35.42 58.23 -6.58
N GLN A 401 -36.36 57.31 -6.46
CA GLN A 401 -37.72 57.44 -7.02
C GLN A 401 -38.56 58.48 -6.27
N ILE A 402 -38.42 58.59 -4.95
CA ILE A 402 -39.18 59.52 -4.11
C ILE A 402 -38.60 60.95 -4.14
N ALA A 403 -37.28 61.10 -4.31
CA ALA A 403 -36.57 62.39 -4.34
C ALA A 403 -37.19 63.49 -5.24
N PRO A 404 -37.63 63.23 -6.49
CA PRO A 404 -38.29 64.25 -7.32
C PRO A 404 -39.64 64.70 -6.74
N TYR A 405 -40.43 63.80 -6.15
CA TYR A 405 -41.71 64.16 -5.52
C TYR A 405 -41.51 65.04 -4.29
N VAL A 406 -40.53 64.70 -3.44
CA VAL A 406 -40.16 65.51 -2.27
C VAL A 406 -39.69 66.89 -2.70
N ARG A 407 -38.87 67.01 -3.76
CA ARG A 407 -38.47 68.29 -4.34
C ARG A 407 -39.64 69.10 -4.89
N SER A 408 -40.63 68.44 -5.50
CA SER A 408 -41.85 69.10 -5.98
C SER A 408 -42.68 69.64 -4.82
N ILE A 409 -42.89 68.84 -3.77
CA ILE A 409 -43.63 69.24 -2.58
C ILE A 409 -42.93 70.39 -1.84
N ALA A 410 -41.60 70.35 -1.71
CA ALA A 410 -40.83 71.43 -1.10
C ALA A 410 -40.99 72.76 -1.86
N LYS A 411 -40.95 72.74 -3.20
CA LYS A 411 -41.22 73.92 -4.03
C LYS A 411 -42.64 74.45 -3.90
N VAL A 412 -43.63 73.57 -3.72
CA VAL A 412 -45.03 73.96 -3.49
C VAL A 412 -45.19 74.57 -2.09
N LYS A 413 -44.53 74.01 -1.08
CA LYS A 413 -44.52 74.55 0.28
C LYS A 413 -43.89 75.95 0.35
N GLU A 414 -42.75 76.17 -0.31
CA GLU A 414 -42.13 77.50 -0.45
C GLU A 414 -43.07 78.55 -1.08
N ARG A 415 -44.00 78.13 -1.93
CA ARG A 415 -44.99 79.03 -2.55
C ARG A 415 -46.20 79.31 -1.66
N LEU A 416 -46.52 78.42 -0.72
CA LEU A 416 -47.67 78.52 0.19
C LEU A 416 -47.32 79.22 1.51
N GLU A 417 -46.06 79.12 1.95
CA GLU A 417 -45.52 79.85 3.11
C GLU A 417 -44.32 80.71 2.66
N PRO A 418 -44.54 81.78 1.87
CA PRO A 418 -43.47 82.72 1.58
C PRO A 418 -43.10 83.43 2.89
N ARG A 419 -41.81 83.36 3.26
CA ARG A 419 -41.27 84.18 4.35
C ARG A 419 -41.41 85.66 4.04
#